data_AF-A0A1F7WU00-F1
#
_entry.id   AF-A0A1F7WU00-F1
#
_cell.length_a   1.000
_cell.length_b   1.000
_cell.length_c   1.000
_cell.angle_alpha   90.00
_cell.angle_beta   90.00
_cell.angle_gamma   90.00
#
_symmetry.space_group_name_H-M   'P 1'
#
loop_
_entity.id
_entity.type
_entity.pdbx_description
1 polymer ?
#
loop_
_entity_poly.entity_id
_entity_poly.type
_entity_poly.pdbx_seq_one_letter_code
_entity_poly.pdbx_strand_id
1 'polypeptide(L)'
;MKIAIDVSQVVYGTGVSVYTKLLCENLLRFDDKNDYILFGGSLRQMGTLKAFFNSLKGNFTDKVFPFPPTLAAIVWNRLHILPVERLVGEVDVFHSSDWTQPPSKAFKVTTVHDLFPLLFPKLTHPKIVKTHLARLKWVINEVDVIIVPSETTKNDIMRLNVETDRIVVIPEAPDQAFKRTTQVEIEKVKRKYQISGSYLLSIGVNPRKNTQRIVRAFEKVRPGMDMKLIIVGHPFMKIEPTRGVKILGHVASSDLPALYSGSKALLYPSLYEGFGFPILEAFACETPVVTSKVGTMQELG
;
A
#
# COMPACT_ATOMS: atom_id res chain seq x y z
N MET A 1 7.51 -23.00 14.58
CA MET A 1 7.56 -21.80 15.47
C MET A 1 6.16 -21.21 15.54
N LYS A 2 5.86 -20.47 16.60
CA LYS A 2 4.64 -19.69 16.73
C LYS A 2 4.89 -18.25 16.30
N ILE A 3 4.19 -17.79 15.26
CA ILE A 3 4.40 -16.50 14.61
C ILE A 3 3.14 -15.66 14.77
N ALA A 4 3.24 -14.49 15.41
CA ALA A 4 2.16 -13.52 15.48
C ALA A 4 2.30 -12.43 14.40
N ILE A 5 1.22 -12.10 13.70
CA ILE A 5 1.17 -11.02 12.71
C ILE A 5 0.05 -10.04 13.08
N ASP A 6 0.41 -8.76 13.20
CA ASP A 6 -0.57 -7.68 13.35
C ASP A 6 -1.19 -7.34 11.99
N VAL A 7 -2.49 -7.62 11.84
CA VAL A 7 -3.28 -7.39 10.64
C VAL A 7 -4.27 -6.22 10.79
N SER A 8 -4.10 -5.37 11.80
CA SER A 8 -5.01 -4.25 12.09
C SER A 8 -5.25 -3.32 10.89
N GLN A 9 -4.28 -3.21 9.99
CA GLN A 9 -4.30 -2.39 8.77
C GLN A 9 -5.23 -2.92 7.66
N VAL A 10 -5.68 -4.18 7.73
CA VAL A 10 -6.50 -4.82 6.68
C VAL A 10 -7.82 -4.08 6.42
N VAL A 11 -8.33 -3.36 7.42
CA VAL A 11 -9.62 -2.67 7.38
C VAL A 11 -9.63 -1.34 6.63
N TYR A 12 -8.50 -0.84 6.15
CA TYR A 12 -8.42 0.50 5.54
C TYR A 12 -8.53 0.51 4.01
N GLY A 13 -8.39 -0.65 3.36
CA GLY A 13 -8.42 -0.73 1.89
C GLY A 13 -7.32 0.08 1.20
N THR A 14 -6.17 0.27 1.84
CA THR A 14 -4.98 0.94 1.27
C THR A 14 -4.03 -0.08 0.65
N GLY A 15 -2.95 0.38 0.01
CA GLY A 15 -1.88 -0.51 -0.49
C GLY A 15 -1.30 -1.40 0.62
N VAL A 16 -1.08 -0.83 1.81
CA VAL A 16 -0.63 -1.57 3.00
C VAL A 16 -1.66 -2.62 3.44
N SER A 17 -2.97 -2.32 3.32
CA SER A 17 -4.03 -3.31 3.56
C SER A 17 -3.97 -4.46 2.57
N VAL A 18 -3.78 -4.19 1.27
CA VAL A 18 -3.68 -5.20 0.22
C VAL A 18 -2.45 -6.07 0.43
N TYR A 19 -1.28 -5.46 0.67
CA TYR A 19 -0.05 -6.17 1.00
C TYR A 19 -0.26 -7.14 2.17
N THR A 20 -0.85 -6.66 3.28
CA THR A 20 -1.03 -7.49 4.49
C THR A 20 -1.95 -8.68 4.23
N LYS A 21 -3.04 -8.48 3.47
CA LYS A 21 -3.95 -9.56 3.08
C LYS A 21 -3.20 -10.63 2.29
N LEU A 22 -2.51 -10.21 1.23
CA LEU A 22 -1.77 -11.12 0.35
C LEU A 22 -0.60 -11.80 1.07
N LEU A 23 0.07 -11.10 1.99
CA LEU A 23 1.11 -11.68 2.83
C LEU A 23 0.56 -12.85 3.65
N CYS A 24 -0.54 -12.63 4.39
CA CYS A 24 -1.15 -13.67 5.20
C CYS A 24 -1.67 -14.82 4.34
N GLU A 25 -2.38 -14.52 3.25
CA GLU A 25 -2.90 -15.53 2.32
C GLU A 25 -1.79 -16.42 1.75
N ASN A 26 -0.66 -15.83 1.34
CA ASN A 26 0.44 -16.59 0.76
C ASN A 26 1.26 -17.34 1.81
N LEU A 27 1.50 -16.75 2.99
CA LEU A 27 2.17 -17.46 4.09
C LEU A 27 1.38 -18.71 4.49
N LEU A 28 0.08 -18.59 4.72
CA LEU A 28 -0.77 -19.73 5.09
C LEU A 28 -0.95 -20.76 3.97
N ARG A 29 -0.73 -20.35 2.71
CA ARG A 29 -0.77 -21.25 1.56
C ARG A 29 0.52 -22.05 1.39
N PHE A 30 1.67 -21.44 1.66
CA PHE A 30 2.98 -22.02 1.32
C PHE A 30 3.76 -22.53 2.52
N ASP A 31 3.43 -22.12 3.74
CA ASP A 31 4.07 -22.57 4.97
C ASP A 31 3.14 -23.48 5.79
N ASP A 32 3.50 -24.76 5.87
CA ASP A 32 2.83 -25.80 6.64
C ASP A 32 3.57 -26.17 7.94
N LYS A 33 4.68 -25.47 8.26
CA LYS A 33 5.57 -25.81 9.39
C LYS A 33 5.39 -24.95 10.62
N ASN A 34 4.81 -23.75 10.45
CA ASN A 34 4.66 -22.78 11.53
C ASN A 34 3.20 -22.59 11.94
N ASP A 35 3.01 -22.24 13.21
CA ASP A 35 1.70 -21.91 13.77
C ASP A 35 1.50 -20.40 13.74
N TYR A 36 0.50 -19.95 12.99
CA TYR A 36 0.22 -18.52 12.83
C TYR A 36 -0.84 -18.03 13.81
N ILE A 37 -0.59 -16.86 14.41
CA ILE A 37 -1.59 -16.10 15.14
C ILE A 37 -1.80 -14.77 14.42
N LEU A 38 -2.96 -14.60 13.80
CA LEU A 38 -3.32 -13.34 13.16
C LEU A 38 -4.17 -12.53 14.13
N PHE A 39 -3.73 -11.32 14.46
CA PHE A 39 -4.50 -10.48 15.37
C PHE A 39 -4.75 -9.08 14.81
N GLY A 40 -5.89 -8.51 15.17
CA GLY A 40 -6.27 -7.18 14.69
C GLY A 40 -7.04 -6.39 15.74
N GLY A 41 -6.69 -5.11 15.89
CA GLY A 41 -7.36 -4.15 16.76
C GLY A 41 -8.28 -3.22 15.98
N SER A 42 -9.58 -3.25 16.26
CA SER A 42 -10.53 -2.31 15.69
C SER A 42 -11.80 -2.22 16.52
N LEU A 43 -12.25 -1.00 16.84
CA LEU A 43 -13.55 -0.79 17.51
C LEU A 43 -14.73 -0.83 16.53
N ARG A 44 -14.59 -0.19 15.37
CA ARG A 44 -15.70 0.07 14.44
C ARG A 44 -15.75 -0.90 13.25
N GLN A 45 -14.67 -1.63 12.99
CA GLN A 45 -14.52 -2.46 11.79
C GLN A 45 -14.16 -3.92 12.15
N MET A 46 -14.63 -4.41 13.31
CA MET A 46 -14.42 -5.81 13.71
C MET A 46 -15.03 -6.79 12.71
N GLY A 47 -16.18 -6.45 12.13
CA GLY A 47 -16.82 -7.26 11.08
C GLY A 47 -15.92 -7.44 9.86
N THR A 48 -15.21 -6.40 9.45
CA THR A 48 -14.24 -6.46 8.34
C THR A 48 -13.04 -7.36 8.66
N LEU A 49 -12.52 -7.32 9.90
CA LEU A 49 -11.45 -8.24 10.33
C LEU A 49 -11.92 -9.69 10.34
N LYS A 50 -13.12 -9.96 10.89
CA LYS A 50 -13.69 -11.31 10.89
C LYS A 50 -13.96 -11.82 9.48
N ALA A 51 -14.47 -10.96 8.59
CA ALA A 51 -14.68 -11.31 7.19
C ALA A 51 -13.35 -11.65 6.50
N PHE A 52 -12.27 -10.92 6.80
CA PHE A 52 -10.93 -11.26 6.33
C PHE A 52 -10.47 -12.62 6.85
N PHE A 53 -10.56 -12.89 8.15
CA PHE A 53 -10.18 -14.20 8.69
C PHE A 53 -10.97 -15.35 8.08
N ASN A 54 -12.29 -15.18 7.92
CA ASN A 54 -13.14 -16.18 7.27
C ASN A 54 -12.80 -16.40 5.79
N SER A 55 -12.10 -15.46 5.14
CA SER A 55 -11.66 -15.61 3.74
C SER A 55 -10.34 -16.37 3.59
N LEU A 56 -9.57 -16.49 4.69
CA LEU A 56 -8.28 -17.18 4.69
C LEU A 56 -8.46 -18.70 4.71
N LYS A 57 -7.48 -19.40 4.14
CA LYS A 57 -7.33 -20.85 4.20
C LYS A 57 -5.97 -21.17 4.81
N GLY A 58 -5.88 -22.25 5.58
CA GLY A 58 -4.64 -22.70 6.23
C GLY A 58 -4.77 -22.76 7.75
N ASN A 59 -3.69 -23.14 8.43
CA ASN A 59 -3.64 -23.28 9.88
C ASN A 59 -3.28 -21.94 10.55
N PHE A 60 -4.25 -21.31 11.22
CA PHE A 60 -4.00 -20.12 12.03
C PHE A 60 -5.03 -19.96 13.15
N THR A 61 -4.66 -19.19 14.16
CA THR A 61 -5.56 -18.71 15.22
C THR A 61 -5.84 -17.23 15.02
N ASP A 62 -7.11 -16.82 14.98
CA ASP A 62 -7.47 -15.40 14.95
C ASP A 62 -7.70 -14.80 16.33
N LYS A 63 -7.30 -13.53 16.52
CA LYS A 63 -7.61 -12.74 17.72
C LYS A 63 -8.03 -11.32 17.36
N VAL A 64 -9.30 -10.99 17.59
CA VAL A 64 -9.82 -9.62 17.39
C VAL A 64 -9.95 -8.90 18.72
N PHE A 65 -9.45 -7.67 18.79
CA PHE A 65 -9.54 -6.84 19.99
C PHE A 65 -10.31 -5.55 19.74
N PRO A 66 -11.18 -5.14 20.69
CA PRO A 66 -12.00 -3.94 20.56
C PRO A 66 -11.24 -2.69 21.02
N PHE A 67 -10.06 -2.41 20.45
CA PHE A 67 -9.36 -1.16 20.70
C PHE A 67 -9.15 -0.37 19.41
N PRO A 68 -9.25 0.97 19.45
CA PRO A 68 -9.02 1.79 18.28
C PRO A 68 -7.51 1.91 18.00
N PRO A 69 -7.12 2.09 16.73
CA PRO A 69 -5.73 2.29 16.32
C PRO A 69 -5.05 3.48 17.00
N THR A 70 -5.82 4.52 17.37
CA THR A 70 -5.31 5.67 18.12
C THR A 70 -4.91 5.29 19.54
N LEU A 71 -5.68 4.40 20.20
CA LEU A 71 -5.32 3.88 21.51
C LEU A 71 -4.13 2.93 21.41
N ALA A 72 -4.11 2.07 20.39
CA ALA A 72 -2.97 1.19 20.10
C ALA A 72 -1.66 2.00 19.96
N ALA A 73 -1.69 3.09 19.18
CA ALA A 73 -0.54 3.98 19.03
C ALA A 73 -0.12 4.65 20.36
N ILE A 74 -1.07 5.00 21.24
CA ILE A 74 -0.74 5.55 22.56
C ILE A 74 -0.07 4.48 23.43
N VAL A 75 -0.67 3.30 23.53
CA VAL A 75 -0.20 2.22 24.40
C VAL A 75 1.15 1.68 23.96
N TRP A 76 1.34 1.50 22.64
CA TRP A 76 2.52 0.84 22.09
C TRP A 76 3.62 1.79 21.62
N ASN A 77 3.28 2.88 20.93
CA ASN A 77 4.31 3.78 20.41
C ASN A 77 4.68 4.88 21.41
N ARG A 78 3.75 5.34 22.25
CA ARG A 78 4.02 6.45 23.18
C ARG A 78 4.38 5.98 24.58
N LEU A 79 3.53 5.15 25.19
CA LEU A 79 3.74 4.65 26.55
C LEU A 79 4.68 3.45 26.56
N HIS A 80 4.55 2.58 25.56
CA HIS A 80 5.38 1.39 25.38
C HIS A 80 5.33 0.43 26.59
N ILE A 81 4.12 0.18 27.12
CA ILE A 81 3.90 -0.52 28.41
C ILE A 81 3.22 -1.88 28.31
N LEU A 82 2.64 -2.25 27.17
CA LEU A 82 1.87 -3.49 27.02
C LEU A 82 2.52 -4.42 26.00
N PRO A 83 3.22 -5.47 26.44
CA PRO A 83 3.79 -6.45 25.54
C PRO A 83 2.71 -7.16 24.72
N VAL A 84 3.01 -7.46 23.45
CA VAL A 84 2.05 -8.10 22.54
C VAL A 84 1.59 -9.46 23.06
N GLU A 85 2.45 -10.17 23.81
CA GLU A 85 2.19 -11.49 24.39
C GLU A 85 1.02 -11.47 25.39
N ARG A 86 0.71 -10.31 25.99
CA ARG A 86 -0.49 -10.13 26.83
C ARG A 86 -1.80 -10.32 26.04
N LEU A 87 -1.75 -10.13 24.72
CA LEU A 87 -2.89 -10.30 23.82
C LEU A 87 -2.82 -11.64 23.10
N VAL A 88 -1.65 -11.97 22.54
CA VAL A 88 -1.51 -13.12 21.64
C VAL A 88 -1.00 -14.39 22.32
N GLY A 89 -0.49 -14.29 23.55
CA GLY A 89 0.26 -15.37 24.23
C GLY A 89 1.74 -15.33 23.85
N GLU A 90 2.54 -16.22 24.43
CA GLU A 90 3.96 -16.35 24.07
C GLU A 90 4.11 -16.77 22.61
N VAL A 91 5.04 -16.12 21.90
CA VAL A 91 5.33 -16.34 20.47
C VAL A 91 6.84 -16.26 20.24
N ASP A 92 7.32 -16.97 19.21
CA ASP A 92 8.74 -16.97 18.84
C ASP A 92 9.08 -15.76 17.95
N VAL A 93 8.15 -15.38 17.07
CA VAL A 93 8.30 -14.27 16.12
C VAL A 93 7.07 -13.37 16.18
N PHE A 94 7.30 -12.06 16.15
CA PHE A 94 6.24 -11.06 16.03
C PHE A 94 6.49 -10.12 14.85
N HIS A 95 5.59 -10.16 13.85
CA HIS A 95 5.55 -9.25 12.71
C HIS A 95 4.57 -8.11 12.99
N SER A 96 5.11 -6.92 13.25
CA SER A 96 4.32 -5.74 13.61
C SER A 96 3.69 -5.03 12.41
N SER A 97 2.66 -4.23 12.68
CA SER A 97 2.00 -3.40 11.66
C SER A 97 2.83 -2.18 11.29
N ASP A 98 2.46 -1.56 10.16
CA ASP A 98 3.06 -0.30 9.71
C ASP A 98 2.71 0.91 10.62
N TRP A 99 1.77 0.73 11.55
CA TRP A 99 1.26 1.81 12.41
C TRP A 99 1.74 1.73 13.86
N THR A 100 2.00 0.53 14.39
CA THR A 100 2.37 0.35 15.80
C THR A 100 3.51 -0.63 16.03
N GLN A 101 4.29 -0.38 17.08
CA GLN A 101 5.39 -1.24 17.52
C GLN A 101 5.24 -1.55 19.02
N PRO A 102 4.49 -2.60 19.41
CA PRO A 102 4.42 -3.02 20.80
C PRO A 102 5.76 -3.58 21.31
N PRO A 103 6.04 -3.47 22.62
CA PRO A 103 7.10 -4.26 23.23
C PRO A 103 6.84 -5.75 23.04
N SER A 104 7.89 -6.53 22.92
CA SER A 104 7.83 -7.98 22.80
C SER A 104 9.19 -8.56 23.13
N LYS A 105 9.20 -9.79 23.67
CA LYS A 105 10.40 -10.59 23.87
C LYS A 105 10.70 -11.51 22.68
N ALA A 106 9.73 -11.67 21.79
CA ALA A 106 9.88 -12.44 20.56
C ALA A 106 10.85 -11.78 19.59
N PHE A 107 11.34 -12.56 18.63
CA PHE A 107 12.09 -12.02 17.49
C PHE A 107 11.17 -11.10 16.68
N LYS A 108 11.54 -9.82 16.58
CA LYS A 108 10.69 -8.78 16.01
C LYS A 108 11.02 -8.53 14.55
N VAL A 109 9.97 -8.59 13.73
CA VAL A 109 10.00 -8.24 12.31
C VAL A 109 9.04 -7.08 12.08
N THR A 110 9.41 -6.15 11.22
CA THR A 110 8.46 -5.13 10.74
C THR A 110 8.65 -4.86 9.27
N THR A 111 7.56 -4.50 8.59
CA THR A 111 7.63 -3.97 7.21
C THR A 111 7.45 -2.47 7.25
N VAL A 112 8.35 -1.73 6.59
CA VAL A 112 8.25 -0.28 6.38
C VAL A 112 7.99 -0.07 4.89
N HIS A 113 6.75 0.27 4.54
CA HIS A 113 6.34 0.41 3.14
C HIS A 113 6.86 1.70 2.50
N ASP A 114 6.81 2.80 3.25
CA ASP A 114 7.38 4.09 2.83
C ASP A 114 7.65 4.98 4.05
N LEU A 115 8.41 6.05 3.84
CA LEU A 115 8.70 7.06 4.86
C LEU A 115 8.09 8.42 4.51
N PHE A 116 7.04 8.45 3.68
CA PHE A 116 6.42 9.70 3.20
C PHE A 116 6.05 10.66 4.34
N PRO A 117 5.43 10.21 5.46
CA PRO A 117 5.11 11.09 6.59
C PRO A 117 6.32 11.81 7.19
N LEU A 118 7.50 11.19 7.15
CA LEU A 118 8.71 11.71 7.79
C LEU A 118 9.55 12.56 6.82
N LEU A 119 9.57 12.20 5.55
CA LEU A 119 10.28 12.95 4.50
C LEU A 119 9.50 14.19 4.06
N PHE A 120 8.17 14.14 4.08
CA PHE A 120 7.29 15.24 3.67
C PHE A 120 6.31 15.63 4.79
N PRO A 121 6.81 16.06 5.96
CA PRO A 121 5.97 16.36 7.12
C PRO A 121 5.03 17.54 6.88
N LYS A 122 5.40 18.48 5.99
CA LYS A 122 4.55 19.61 5.59
C LYS A 122 3.33 19.20 4.75
N LEU A 123 3.40 18.03 4.09
CA LEU A 123 2.31 17.49 3.27
C LEU A 123 1.50 16.42 4.01
N THR A 124 1.83 16.18 5.28
CA THR A 124 1.24 15.11 6.08
C THR A 124 0.61 15.68 7.34
N HIS A 125 -0.54 15.13 7.75
CA HIS A 125 -1.20 15.57 8.96
C HIS A 125 -0.28 15.40 10.19
N PRO A 126 -0.11 16.42 11.08
CA PRO A 126 0.87 16.37 12.18
C PRO A 126 0.73 15.16 13.11
N LYS A 127 -0.49 14.69 13.37
CA LYS A 127 -0.73 13.47 14.14
C LYS A 127 -0.12 12.22 13.49
N ILE A 128 -0.18 12.10 12.17
CA ILE A 128 0.42 10.97 11.43
C ILE A 128 1.94 11.05 11.56
N VAL A 129 2.54 12.23 11.32
CA VAL A 129 3.98 12.45 11.50
C VAL A 129 4.43 12.05 12.91
N LYS A 130 3.71 12.50 13.95
CA LYS A 130 4.02 12.17 15.35
C LYS A 130 3.93 10.66 15.62
N THR A 131 2.92 9.97 15.07
CA THR A 131 2.79 8.51 15.24
C THR A 131 3.92 7.76 14.55
N HIS A 132 4.25 8.13 13.31
CA HIS A 132 5.35 7.49 12.58
C HIS A 132 6.71 7.75 13.25
N LEU A 133 6.97 8.95 13.76
CA LEU A 133 8.19 9.24 14.53
C LEU A 133 8.27 8.38 15.81
N ALA A 134 7.16 8.29 16.56
CA ALA A 134 7.11 7.49 17.77
C ALA A 134 7.30 5.99 17.47
N ARG A 135 6.70 5.47 16.40
CA ARG A 135 6.92 4.09 15.94
C ARG A 135 8.37 3.87 15.53
N LEU A 136 8.92 4.75 14.68
CA LEU A 136 10.25 4.59 14.11
C LEU A 136 11.32 4.50 15.20
N LYS A 137 11.18 5.25 16.31
CA LYS A 137 12.05 5.12 17.48
C LYS A 137 12.17 3.67 17.96
N TRP A 138 11.06 2.96 18.11
CA TRP A 138 11.06 1.57 18.57
C TRP A 138 11.50 0.59 17.50
N VAL A 139 11.18 0.87 16.23
CA VAL A 139 11.69 0.09 15.10
C VAL A 139 13.22 0.08 15.10
N ILE A 140 13.84 1.25 15.23
CA ILE A 140 15.30 1.37 15.26
C ILE A 140 15.89 0.67 16.49
N ASN A 141 15.29 0.88 17.66
CA ASN A 141 15.90 0.43 18.92
C ASN A 141 15.72 -1.07 19.18
N GLU A 142 14.65 -1.68 18.67
CA GLU A 142 14.25 -2.99 19.17
C GLU A 142 13.89 -4.02 18.12
N VAL A 143 13.67 -3.63 16.85
CA VAL A 143 13.31 -4.61 15.81
C VAL A 143 14.57 -5.34 15.35
N ASP A 144 14.48 -6.66 15.22
CA ASP A 144 15.59 -7.52 14.79
C ASP A 144 15.74 -7.52 13.26
N VAL A 145 14.63 -7.46 12.51
CA VAL A 145 14.62 -7.37 11.04
C VAL A 145 13.61 -6.34 10.53
N ILE A 146 14.09 -5.43 9.68
CA ILE A 146 13.27 -4.43 8.98
C ILE A 146 13.16 -4.82 7.51
N ILE A 147 11.97 -5.18 7.07
CA ILE A 147 11.66 -5.44 5.67
C ILE A 147 11.29 -4.12 4.99
N VAL A 148 11.87 -3.84 3.83
CA VAL A 148 11.51 -2.71 2.98
C VAL A 148 11.28 -3.17 1.55
N PRO A 149 10.40 -2.51 0.78
CA PRO A 149 10.05 -2.97 -0.56
C PRO A 149 11.09 -2.57 -1.63
N SER A 150 12.01 -1.66 -1.34
CA SER A 150 12.92 -1.09 -2.34
C SER A 150 14.23 -0.61 -1.73
N GLU A 151 15.27 -0.49 -2.57
CA GLU A 151 16.54 0.12 -2.17
C GLU A 151 16.34 1.62 -1.89
N THR A 152 15.40 2.28 -2.57
CA THR A 152 14.97 3.65 -2.26
C THR A 152 14.48 3.78 -0.82
N THR A 153 13.59 2.89 -0.37
CA THR A 153 13.07 2.96 1.01
C THR A 153 14.17 2.65 2.03
N LYS A 154 15.08 1.71 1.72
CA LYS A 154 16.28 1.46 2.53
C LYS A 154 17.15 2.71 2.66
N ASN A 155 17.43 3.38 1.54
CA ASN A 155 18.18 4.63 1.49
C ASN A 155 17.48 5.76 2.27
N ASP A 156 16.15 5.82 2.23
CA ASP A 156 15.38 6.77 3.01
C ASP A 156 15.50 6.53 4.52
N ILE A 157 15.53 5.26 4.97
CA ILE A 157 15.81 4.93 6.38
C ILE A 157 17.22 5.43 6.76
N MET A 158 18.22 5.16 5.93
CA MET A 158 19.60 5.60 6.19
C MET A 158 19.72 7.14 6.22
N ARG A 159 18.98 7.87 5.39
CA ARG A 159 18.91 9.34 5.41
C ARG A 159 18.34 9.91 6.70
N LEU A 160 17.61 9.11 7.48
CA LEU A 160 17.13 9.49 8.80
C LEU A 160 18.17 9.23 9.91
N ASN A 161 19.45 9.05 9.54
CA ASN A 161 20.57 8.71 10.41
C ASN A 161 20.36 7.39 11.17
N VAL A 162 19.78 6.40 10.48
CA VAL A 162 19.61 5.04 10.98
C VAL A 162 20.60 4.15 10.25
N GLU A 163 21.76 3.94 10.83
CA GLU A 163 22.72 2.95 10.36
C GLU A 163 22.38 1.60 10.99
N THR A 164 22.04 0.62 10.15
CA THR A 164 21.68 -0.71 10.62
C THR A 164 21.86 -1.74 9.49
N ASP A 165 22.42 -2.89 9.83
CA ASP A 165 22.54 -4.08 8.98
C ASP A 165 21.26 -4.95 8.97
N ARG A 166 20.32 -4.65 9.86
CA ARG A 166 19.02 -5.32 10.02
C ARG A 166 18.00 -5.07 8.89
N ILE A 167 18.32 -4.29 7.85
CA ILE A 167 17.38 -3.99 6.76
C ILE A 167 17.51 -5.03 5.65
N VAL A 168 16.40 -5.67 5.31
CA VAL A 168 16.29 -6.62 4.19
C VAL A 168 15.35 -6.03 3.14
N VAL A 169 15.84 -5.91 1.91
CA VAL A 169 15.02 -5.48 0.78
C VAL A 169 14.28 -6.69 0.22
N ILE A 170 12.94 -6.68 0.30
CA ILE A 170 12.06 -7.69 -0.28
C ILE A 170 11.08 -6.97 -1.21
N PRO A 171 11.31 -6.96 -2.53
CA PRO A 171 10.40 -6.35 -3.49
C PRO A 171 8.99 -6.94 -3.41
N GLU A 172 7.98 -6.09 -3.53
CA GLU A 172 6.58 -6.53 -3.54
C GLU A 172 6.17 -6.99 -4.96
N ALA A 173 5.00 -7.62 -5.05
CA ALA A 173 4.44 -8.09 -6.32
C ALA A 173 2.99 -7.58 -6.49
N PRO A 174 2.52 -7.34 -7.73
CA PRO A 174 1.13 -6.99 -7.95
C PRO A 174 0.23 -8.20 -7.61
N ASP A 175 -1.03 -7.91 -7.28
CA ASP A 175 -2.05 -8.95 -7.11
C ASP A 175 -2.20 -9.77 -8.40
N GLN A 176 -2.34 -11.09 -8.29
CA GLN A 176 -2.55 -12.01 -9.42
C GLN A 176 -3.80 -11.69 -10.24
N ALA A 177 -4.74 -10.92 -9.69
CA ALA A 177 -5.87 -10.36 -10.41
C ALA A 177 -5.46 -9.41 -11.55
N PHE A 178 -4.30 -8.77 -11.46
CA PHE A 178 -3.75 -7.95 -12.53
C PHE A 178 -3.07 -8.83 -13.57
N LYS A 179 -3.76 -8.96 -14.70
CA LYS A 179 -3.26 -9.62 -15.91
C LYS A 179 -3.92 -9.01 -17.12
N ARG A 180 -3.37 -9.25 -18.31
CA ARG A 180 -3.99 -8.82 -19.55
C ARG A 180 -5.43 -9.35 -19.65
N THR A 181 -6.38 -8.46 -19.91
CA THR A 181 -7.79 -8.81 -20.09
C THR A 181 -8.20 -8.88 -21.56
N THR A 182 -9.33 -9.54 -21.82
CA THR A 182 -9.88 -9.69 -23.17
C THR A 182 -10.49 -8.38 -23.67
N GLN A 183 -10.57 -8.22 -25.00
CA GLN A 183 -11.22 -7.03 -25.59
C GLN A 183 -12.69 -6.88 -25.14
N VAL A 184 -13.40 -8.00 -24.92
CA VAL A 184 -14.79 -8.00 -24.45
C VAL A 184 -14.90 -7.39 -23.05
N GLU A 185 -14.00 -7.76 -22.14
CA GLU A 185 -13.95 -7.21 -20.78
C GLU A 185 -13.57 -5.72 -20.78
N ILE A 186 -12.59 -5.34 -21.61
CA ILE A 186 -12.19 -3.95 -21.83
C ILE A 186 -13.39 -3.10 -22.27
N GLU A 187 -14.13 -3.54 -23.31
CA GLU A 187 -15.30 -2.79 -23.80
C GLU A 187 -16.47 -2.80 -22.81
N LYS A 188 -16.64 -3.86 -22.02
CA LYS A 188 -17.62 -3.88 -20.91
C LYS A 188 -17.30 -2.80 -19.87
N VAL A 189 -16.05 -2.71 -19.43
CA VAL A 189 -15.61 -1.71 -18.44
C VAL A 189 -15.64 -0.30 -19.02
N LYS A 190 -15.21 -0.10 -20.28
CA LYS A 190 -15.34 1.19 -20.96
C LYS A 190 -16.79 1.66 -21.03
N ARG A 191 -17.74 0.79 -21.37
CA ARG A 191 -19.18 1.13 -21.35
C ARG A 191 -19.66 1.47 -19.94
N LYS A 192 -19.32 0.65 -18.94
CA LYS A 192 -19.66 0.89 -17.52
C LYS A 192 -19.23 2.28 -17.05
N TYR A 193 -18.02 2.70 -17.42
CA TYR A 193 -17.46 4.00 -17.04
C TYR A 193 -17.63 5.09 -18.11
N GLN A 194 -18.41 4.84 -19.17
CA GLN A 194 -18.65 5.76 -20.29
C GLN A 194 -17.35 6.38 -20.84
N ILE A 195 -16.37 5.51 -21.10
CA ILE A 195 -15.10 5.82 -21.74
C ILE A 195 -15.26 5.52 -23.23
N SER A 196 -14.97 6.49 -24.09
CA SER A 196 -15.02 6.32 -25.54
C SER A 196 -13.68 6.67 -26.16
N GLY A 197 -13.35 6.01 -27.27
CA GLY A 197 -12.07 6.18 -27.95
C GLY A 197 -10.87 5.60 -27.20
N SER A 198 -9.68 6.00 -27.63
CA SER A 198 -8.40 5.69 -26.97
C SER A 198 -8.19 6.57 -25.75
N TYR A 199 -7.46 6.07 -24.75
CA TYR A 199 -7.16 6.83 -23.56
C TYR A 199 -5.81 6.52 -22.92
N LEU A 200 -5.28 7.52 -22.23
CA LEU A 200 -4.21 7.40 -21.23
C LEU A 200 -4.84 7.22 -19.85
N LEU A 201 -4.19 6.44 -19.00
CA LEU A 201 -4.65 6.16 -17.63
C LEU A 201 -3.76 6.86 -16.61
N SER A 202 -4.34 7.33 -15.50
CA SER A 202 -3.60 7.80 -14.32
C SER A 202 -4.30 7.28 -13.06
N ILE A 203 -3.51 6.84 -12.07
CA ILE A 203 -4.02 6.24 -10.83
C ILE A 203 -3.65 7.10 -9.62
N GLY A 204 -4.66 7.47 -8.84
CA GLY A 204 -4.55 8.33 -7.67
C GLY A 204 -4.58 9.82 -8.02
N VAL A 205 -5.27 10.59 -7.18
CA VAL A 205 -5.47 12.03 -7.37
C VAL A 205 -4.95 12.81 -6.17
N ASN A 206 -3.66 13.14 -6.17
CA ASN A 206 -3.05 13.91 -5.10
C ASN A 206 -1.73 14.58 -5.56
N PRO A 207 -1.18 15.53 -4.78
CA PRO A 207 0.06 16.22 -5.12
C PRO A 207 1.26 15.28 -5.31
N ARG A 208 1.34 14.19 -4.51
CA ARG A 208 2.42 13.19 -4.60
C ARG A 208 2.40 12.46 -5.94
N LYS A 209 1.24 12.04 -6.45
CA LYS A 209 1.09 11.44 -7.79
C LYS A 209 1.23 12.44 -8.94
N ASN A 210 1.49 13.71 -8.63
CA ASN A 210 1.75 14.78 -9.61
C ASN A 210 0.58 15.02 -10.59
N THR A 211 -0.66 14.76 -10.15
CA THR A 211 -1.84 14.72 -11.02
C THR A 211 -2.08 16.03 -11.79
N GLN A 212 -1.80 17.19 -11.18
CA GLN A 212 -1.95 18.48 -11.85
C GLN A 212 -0.98 18.64 -13.03
N ARG A 213 0.25 18.09 -12.92
CA ARG A 213 1.21 18.12 -14.03
C ARG A 213 0.77 17.22 -15.18
N ILE A 214 0.17 16.07 -14.87
CA ILE A 214 -0.42 15.16 -15.87
C ILE A 214 -1.49 15.90 -16.68
N VAL A 215 -2.44 16.56 -16.00
CA VAL A 215 -3.51 17.32 -16.66
C VAL A 215 -2.96 18.45 -17.53
N ARG A 216 -2.04 19.27 -17.00
CA ARG A 216 -1.40 20.35 -17.77
C ARG A 216 -0.62 19.86 -18.98
N ALA A 217 0.06 18.72 -18.86
CA ALA A 217 0.78 18.11 -19.97
C ALA A 217 -0.19 17.61 -21.04
N PHE A 218 -1.27 16.94 -20.62
CA PHE A 218 -2.32 16.48 -21.51
C PHE A 218 -2.98 17.63 -22.28
N GLU A 219 -3.30 18.75 -21.62
CA GLU A 219 -3.86 19.95 -22.28
C GLU A 219 -3.00 20.47 -23.42
N LYS A 220 -1.68 20.44 -23.26
CA LYS A 220 -0.73 20.92 -24.28
C LYS A 220 -0.68 20.02 -25.52
N VAL A 221 -0.80 18.71 -25.34
CA VAL A 221 -0.65 17.74 -26.45
C VAL A 221 -1.98 17.33 -27.09
N ARG A 222 -3.09 17.45 -26.35
CA ARG A 222 -4.44 17.06 -26.79
C ARG A 222 -4.86 17.63 -28.15
N PRO A 223 -4.59 18.90 -28.51
CA PRO A 223 -5.01 19.43 -29.81
C PRO A 223 -4.52 18.59 -31.01
N GLY A 224 -3.44 17.82 -30.86
CA GLY A 224 -2.93 16.89 -31.87
C GLY A 224 -3.35 15.43 -31.69
N MET A 225 -4.28 15.11 -30.78
CA MET A 225 -4.60 13.71 -30.40
C MET A 225 -6.10 13.47 -30.23
N ASP A 226 -6.63 12.42 -30.87
CA ASP A 226 -7.94 11.85 -30.52
C ASP A 226 -7.80 10.87 -29.35
N MET A 227 -7.52 11.42 -28.17
CA MET A 227 -7.29 10.65 -26.96
C MET A 227 -7.91 11.32 -25.75
N LYS A 228 -8.32 10.50 -24.77
CA LYS A 228 -8.78 10.95 -23.46
C LYS A 228 -7.72 10.72 -22.39
N LEU A 229 -7.81 11.47 -21.30
CA LEU A 229 -7.11 11.16 -20.06
C LEU A 229 -8.13 10.67 -19.03
N ILE A 230 -8.01 9.40 -18.63
CA ILE A 230 -8.84 8.80 -17.59
C ILE A 230 -8.04 8.78 -16.30
N ILE A 231 -8.58 9.40 -15.25
CA ILE A 231 -7.95 9.47 -13.94
C ILE A 231 -8.83 8.71 -12.94
N VAL A 232 -8.27 7.69 -12.31
CA VAL A 232 -8.93 6.86 -11.30
C VAL A 232 -8.49 7.31 -9.91
N GLY A 233 -9.43 7.39 -8.97
CA GLY A 233 -9.20 7.77 -7.59
C GLY A 233 -10.00 8.99 -7.17
N HIS A 234 -10.27 9.08 -5.87
CA HIS A 234 -10.96 10.24 -5.30
C HIS A 234 -10.03 11.46 -5.27
N PRO A 235 -10.50 12.64 -5.74
CA PRO A 235 -9.73 13.86 -5.71
C PRO A 235 -9.51 14.36 -4.27
N PHE A 236 -8.25 14.37 -3.83
CA PHE A 236 -7.82 15.08 -2.61
C PHE A 236 -7.51 16.56 -2.86
N MET A 237 -7.62 17.00 -4.11
CA MET A 237 -7.35 18.35 -4.55
C MET A 237 -8.34 18.73 -5.67
N LYS A 238 -8.63 20.02 -5.82
CA LYS A 238 -9.44 20.50 -6.95
C LYS A 238 -8.65 20.31 -8.24
N ILE A 239 -9.25 19.62 -9.21
CA ILE A 239 -8.81 19.57 -10.59
C ILE A 239 -9.84 20.34 -11.39
N GLU A 240 -9.41 21.39 -12.09
CA GLU A 240 -10.31 22.16 -12.94
C GLU A 240 -10.85 21.28 -14.08
N PRO A 241 -12.13 21.44 -14.47
CA PRO A 241 -12.67 20.72 -15.61
C PRO A 241 -11.88 21.00 -16.88
N THR A 242 -11.21 19.97 -17.39
CA THR A 242 -10.42 20.04 -18.61
C THR A 242 -11.06 19.18 -19.70
N ARG A 243 -11.13 19.70 -20.93
CA ARG A 243 -11.72 18.97 -22.07
C ARG A 243 -11.01 17.63 -22.28
N GLY A 244 -11.79 16.54 -22.23
CA GLY A 244 -11.36 15.13 -22.40
C GLY A 244 -10.46 14.58 -21.31
N VAL A 245 -10.38 15.26 -20.17
CA VAL A 245 -10.00 14.63 -18.91
C VAL A 245 -11.28 14.12 -18.25
N LYS A 246 -11.26 12.88 -17.79
CA LYS A 246 -12.37 12.28 -17.03
C LYS A 246 -11.84 11.67 -15.75
N ILE A 247 -12.33 12.17 -14.61
CA ILE A 247 -12.03 11.62 -13.29
C ILE A 247 -13.15 10.66 -12.93
N LEU A 248 -12.84 9.39 -12.72
CA LEU A 248 -13.83 8.35 -12.42
C LEU A 248 -14.18 8.26 -10.94
N GLY A 249 -13.36 8.83 -10.05
CA GLY A 249 -13.49 8.59 -8.61
C GLY A 249 -13.08 7.15 -8.28
N HIS A 250 -13.80 6.54 -7.33
CA HIS A 250 -13.58 5.13 -7.00
C HIS A 250 -14.07 4.19 -8.11
N VAL A 251 -13.22 3.22 -8.43
CA VAL A 251 -13.48 2.16 -9.40
C VAL A 251 -13.37 0.83 -8.65
N ALA A 252 -14.21 -0.14 -9.01
CA ALA A 252 -14.15 -1.46 -8.41
C ALA A 252 -12.80 -2.11 -8.73
N SER A 253 -12.14 -2.74 -7.74
CA SER A 253 -10.83 -3.38 -7.97
C SER A 253 -10.86 -4.41 -9.10
N SER A 254 -12.00 -5.11 -9.29
CA SER A 254 -12.21 -6.06 -10.39
C SER A 254 -12.18 -5.44 -11.79
N ASP A 255 -12.39 -4.13 -11.90
CA ASP A 255 -12.42 -3.43 -13.19
C ASP A 255 -11.07 -2.79 -13.53
N LEU A 256 -10.16 -2.63 -12.56
CA LEU A 256 -8.85 -2.02 -12.78
C LEU A 256 -8.01 -2.76 -13.83
N PRO A 257 -7.92 -4.12 -13.85
CA PRO A 257 -7.14 -4.81 -14.88
C PRO A 257 -7.58 -4.49 -16.31
N ALA A 258 -8.89 -4.30 -16.52
CA ALA A 258 -9.44 -3.92 -17.82
C ALA A 258 -9.19 -2.44 -18.17
N LEU A 259 -9.16 -1.54 -17.18
CA LEU A 259 -8.76 -0.15 -17.39
C LEU A 259 -7.28 -0.02 -17.75
N TYR A 260 -6.40 -0.79 -17.11
CA TYR A 260 -4.99 -0.86 -17.50
C TYR A 260 -4.87 -1.42 -18.93
N SER A 261 -5.35 -2.65 -19.14
CA SER A 261 -5.22 -3.37 -20.42
C SER A 261 -5.80 -2.62 -21.63
N GLY A 262 -6.84 -1.80 -21.41
CA GLY A 262 -7.48 -1.00 -22.46
C GLY A 262 -6.84 0.37 -22.70
N SER A 263 -5.91 0.80 -21.85
CA SER A 263 -5.24 2.10 -21.97
C SER A 263 -4.06 2.02 -22.94
N LYS A 264 -3.69 3.16 -23.54
CA LYS A 264 -2.51 3.27 -24.41
C LYS A 264 -1.21 3.37 -23.61
N ALA A 265 -1.28 3.97 -22.43
CA ALA A 265 -0.22 3.97 -21.45
C ALA A 265 -0.77 4.40 -20.08
N LEU A 266 -0.11 3.94 -19.02
CA LEU A 266 -0.21 4.53 -17.69
C LEU A 266 0.71 5.75 -17.61
N LEU A 267 0.16 6.89 -17.21
CA LEU A 267 0.90 8.07 -16.77
C LEU A 267 1.02 8.02 -15.24
N TYR A 268 2.23 7.76 -14.75
CA TYR A 268 2.52 7.69 -13.32
C TYR A 268 3.80 8.44 -12.92
N PRO A 269 3.92 9.75 -13.21
CA PRO A 269 5.11 10.55 -12.87
C PRO A 269 5.09 10.99 -11.40
N SER A 270 4.95 10.04 -10.48
CA SER A 270 4.89 10.33 -9.04
C SER A 270 6.16 11.01 -8.55
N LEU A 271 6.03 11.87 -7.55
CA LEU A 271 7.17 12.57 -6.94
C LEU A 271 7.84 11.72 -5.86
N TYR A 272 7.13 10.72 -5.33
CA TYR A 272 7.63 9.80 -4.32
C TYR A 272 6.73 8.57 -4.21
N GLU A 273 7.34 7.38 -4.18
CA GLU A 273 6.68 6.11 -3.83
C GLU A 273 7.63 5.28 -2.97
N GLY A 274 7.07 4.50 -2.04
CA GLY A 274 7.83 3.42 -1.39
C GLY A 274 8.15 2.29 -2.36
N PHE A 275 7.16 1.86 -3.16
CA PHE A 275 7.36 0.82 -4.17
C PHE A 275 6.85 1.19 -5.56
N GLY A 276 5.55 1.48 -5.70
CA GLY A 276 4.97 1.91 -6.98
C GLY A 276 4.09 0.86 -7.66
N PHE A 277 3.21 0.20 -6.90
CA PHE A 277 2.27 -0.82 -7.39
C PHE A 277 1.60 -0.51 -8.74
N PRO A 278 1.10 0.71 -9.02
CA PRO A 278 0.48 0.98 -10.32
C PRO A 278 1.36 0.70 -11.54
N ILE A 279 2.68 0.82 -11.40
CA ILE A 279 3.64 0.47 -12.46
C ILE A 279 3.63 -1.03 -12.71
N LEU A 280 3.71 -1.83 -11.64
CA LEU A 280 3.68 -3.30 -11.73
C LEU A 280 2.34 -3.83 -12.19
N GLU A 281 1.24 -3.23 -11.73
CA GLU A 281 -0.12 -3.53 -12.20
C GLU A 281 -0.23 -3.25 -13.71
N ALA A 282 0.32 -2.14 -14.19
CA ALA A 282 0.38 -1.84 -15.63
C ALA A 282 1.22 -2.87 -16.39
N PHE A 283 2.40 -3.24 -15.90
CA PHE A 283 3.23 -4.28 -16.52
C PHE A 283 2.51 -5.64 -16.60
N ALA A 284 1.86 -6.06 -15.50
CA ALA A 284 1.11 -7.30 -15.47
C ALA A 284 -0.10 -7.29 -16.44
N CYS A 285 -0.68 -6.11 -16.68
CA CYS A 285 -1.71 -5.88 -17.69
C CYS A 285 -1.17 -5.53 -19.09
N GLU A 286 0.13 -5.69 -19.34
CA GLU A 286 0.80 -5.40 -20.62
C GLU A 286 0.55 -3.96 -21.12
N THR A 287 0.56 -3.01 -20.18
CA THR A 287 0.30 -1.59 -20.41
C THR A 287 1.61 -0.82 -20.34
N PRO A 288 2.01 -0.08 -21.39
CA PRO A 288 3.18 0.78 -21.35
C PRO A 288 3.10 1.82 -20.24
N VAL A 289 4.23 2.17 -19.63
CA VAL A 289 4.29 3.12 -18.51
C VAL A 289 5.13 4.34 -18.88
N VAL A 290 4.61 5.53 -18.58
CA VAL A 290 5.35 6.78 -18.57
C VAL A 290 5.43 7.25 -17.12
N THR A 291 6.63 7.18 -16.55
CA THR A 291 6.88 7.52 -15.14
C THR A 291 8.02 8.54 -15.00
N SER A 292 8.28 8.96 -13.76
CA SER A 292 9.35 9.86 -13.39
C SER A 292 10.62 9.08 -13.11
N LYS A 293 11.78 9.70 -13.34
CA LYS A 293 13.09 9.12 -13.04
C LYS A 293 13.49 9.38 -11.58
N VAL A 294 12.63 9.12 -10.60
CA VAL A 294 12.93 9.37 -9.17
C VAL A 294 12.55 8.19 -8.27
N GLY A 295 13.34 7.93 -7.23
CA GLY A 295 13.07 6.88 -6.24
C GLY A 295 12.85 5.51 -6.88
N THR A 296 11.92 4.74 -6.32
CA THR A 296 11.66 3.35 -6.75
C THR A 296 11.22 3.22 -8.19
N MET A 297 10.70 4.28 -8.81
CA MET A 297 10.35 4.24 -10.23
C MET A 297 11.57 4.00 -11.13
N GLN A 298 12.79 4.35 -10.70
CA GLN A 298 14.02 3.99 -11.41
C GLN A 298 14.40 2.50 -11.24
N GLU A 299 13.99 1.87 -10.14
CA GLU A 299 14.31 0.47 -9.84
C GLU A 299 13.42 -0.50 -10.63
N LEU A 300 12.22 -0.07 -11.02
CA LEU A 300 11.23 -0.91 -11.71
C LEU A 300 11.40 -0.97 -13.23
N GLY A 301 12.30 -0.17 -13.84
CA GLY A 301 12.52 -0.16 -15.30
C GLY A 301 13.55 0.86 -15.77
#